data_AF-A0A7S0SED0-F1
#
_entry.id   AF-A0A7S0SED0-F1
#
_cell.length_a   1.000
_cell.length_b   1.000
_cell.length_c   1.000
_cell.angle_alpha   90.00
_cell.angle_beta   90.00
_cell.angle_gamma   90.00
#
_symmetry.space_group_name_H-M   'P 1'
#
loop_
_entity.id
_entity.type
_entity.pdbx_description
1 polymer ?
#
loop_
_entity_poly.entity_id
_entity_poly.type
_entity_poly.pdbx_seq_one_letter_code
_entity_poly.pdbx_strand_id
1 'polypeptide(L)'
;AGRGKGGGPVTVEEVPSASGAARYLLQSGSGGASSLGRPGVGYRDFDALLSAYAHTTRRQVAAAATRAGTSGADEAMSRDMVAWIKAAKAHCAYVVLLNFVDAVAESKSRVSGATSAVMDRLVALHALATMDDHMGDFIEDGHVTAVQAGAIRGEVVALLAELRPDAAALVDSFALDDYFLNSSLGASDGDVYTRLYEEVQDAPFNKSHVPPGYAELLHARLIKGAGRSKL
;
A
#
# COMPACT_ATOMS: atom_id res chain seq x y z
N ALA A 1 -5.50 -4.26 -62.84
CA ALA A 1 -5.59 -5.66 -62.38
C ALA A 1 -4.28 -6.02 -61.68
N GLY A 2 -4.35 -6.62 -60.49
CA GLY A 2 -3.19 -7.01 -59.67
C GLY A 2 -3.34 -6.52 -58.23
N ARG A 3 -4.39 -6.94 -57.51
CA ARG A 3 -4.43 -8.06 -56.54
C ARG A 3 -3.44 -7.90 -55.38
N GLY A 4 -4.02 -7.71 -54.20
CA GLY A 4 -3.33 -7.62 -52.93
C GLY A 4 -2.72 -8.95 -52.45
N LYS A 5 -1.75 -8.79 -51.56
CA LYS A 5 -1.35 -9.75 -50.52
C LYS A 5 -1.46 -8.93 -49.23
N GLY A 6 -2.40 -9.19 -48.33
CA GLY A 6 -2.53 -10.46 -47.63
C GLY A 6 -1.55 -10.46 -46.46
N GLY A 7 -1.72 -9.53 -45.52
CA GLY A 7 -1.01 -9.52 -44.25
C GLY A 7 -1.47 -10.73 -43.44
N GLY A 8 -0.63 -11.76 -43.39
CA GLY A 8 -0.85 -12.94 -42.57
C GLY A 8 -0.86 -12.58 -41.08
N PRO A 9 -1.40 -13.47 -40.22
CA PRO A 9 -1.41 -13.27 -38.78
C PRO A 9 0.02 -13.11 -38.29
N VAL A 10 0.24 -12.11 -37.43
CA VAL A 10 1.49 -11.93 -36.69
C VAL A 10 1.76 -13.24 -35.96
N THR A 11 2.67 -14.03 -36.51
CA THR A 11 3.19 -15.22 -35.85
C THR A 11 3.80 -14.77 -34.54
N VAL A 12 3.49 -15.51 -33.49
CA VAL A 12 4.02 -15.37 -32.14
C VAL A 12 5.54 -15.56 -32.21
N GLU A 13 6.26 -14.53 -32.64
CA GLU A 13 7.70 -14.44 -32.47
C GLU A 13 7.96 -14.41 -30.96
N GLU A 14 8.88 -15.27 -30.57
CA GLU A 14 9.31 -15.58 -29.21
C GLU A 14 9.29 -14.34 -28.30
N VAL A 15 8.33 -14.31 -27.38
CA VAL A 15 8.36 -13.37 -26.26
C VAL A 15 9.69 -13.63 -25.55
N PRO A 16 10.63 -12.66 -25.50
CA PRO A 16 11.89 -12.86 -24.81
C PRO A 16 11.53 -13.21 -23.38
N SER A 17 12.02 -14.37 -22.90
CA SER A 17 11.83 -14.87 -21.55
C SER A 17 11.73 -13.70 -20.56
N ALA A 18 10.52 -13.37 -20.09
CA ALA A 18 10.30 -12.34 -19.09
C ALA A 18 11.16 -12.71 -17.88
N SER A 19 12.30 -12.05 -17.77
CA SER A 19 13.31 -12.30 -16.76
C SER A 19 13.01 -11.44 -15.53
N GLY A 20 13.16 -12.00 -14.34
CA GLY A 20 12.96 -11.28 -13.07
C GLY A 20 11.49 -11.04 -12.70
N ALA A 21 11.18 -9.82 -12.27
CA ALA A 21 9.92 -9.43 -11.63
C ALA A 21 8.66 -9.60 -12.50
N ALA A 22 8.80 -9.76 -13.82
CA ALA A 22 7.69 -9.96 -14.77
C ALA A 22 7.42 -11.44 -15.10
N ARG A 23 8.13 -12.39 -14.48
CA ARG A 23 7.99 -13.83 -14.74
C ARG A 23 6.55 -14.35 -14.56
N TYR A 24 5.78 -13.74 -13.66
CA TYR A 24 4.38 -14.09 -13.42
C TYR A 24 3.49 -13.96 -14.67
N LEU A 25 3.89 -13.15 -15.67
CA LEU A 25 3.17 -13.02 -16.94
C LEU A 25 3.29 -14.26 -17.82
N LEU A 26 4.40 -15.01 -17.70
CA LEU A 26 4.67 -16.22 -18.48
C LEU A 26 4.13 -17.49 -17.83
N GLN A 27 3.82 -17.46 -16.54
CA GLN A 27 3.15 -18.59 -15.91
C GLN A 27 1.78 -18.77 -16.56
N SER A 28 1.56 -19.95 -17.15
CA SER A 28 0.24 -20.37 -17.60
C SER A 28 -0.71 -20.22 -16.42
N GLY A 29 -1.62 -19.26 -16.51
CA GLY A 29 -2.53 -18.96 -15.42
C GLY A 29 -3.27 -20.23 -15.07
N SER A 30 -3.05 -20.76 -13.87
CA SER A 30 -3.97 -21.73 -13.30
C SER A 30 -5.29 -20.99 -13.21
N GLY A 31 -6.23 -21.27 -14.12
CA GLY A 31 -7.60 -20.74 -14.08
C GLY A 31 -8.40 -21.29 -12.90
N GLY A 32 -7.72 -21.71 -11.83
CA GLY A 32 -8.30 -22.24 -10.61
C GLY A 32 -8.48 -21.15 -9.56
N ALA A 33 -9.40 -21.42 -8.64
CA ALA A 33 -9.59 -20.61 -7.43
C ALA A 33 -8.28 -20.47 -6.64
N SER A 34 -8.15 -19.41 -5.86
CA SER A 34 -6.99 -19.17 -5.00
C SER A 34 -6.72 -20.36 -4.06
N SER A 35 -5.43 -20.60 -3.79
CA SER A 35 -4.98 -21.55 -2.77
C SER A 35 -5.16 -21.02 -1.34
N LEU A 36 -5.42 -19.72 -1.16
CA LEU A 36 -5.57 -19.08 0.14
C LEU A 36 -6.70 -19.70 0.96
N GLY A 37 -6.39 -20.18 2.16
CA GLY A 37 -7.39 -20.77 3.07
C GLY A 37 -7.91 -22.15 2.62
N ARG A 38 -7.26 -22.81 1.66
CA ARG A 38 -7.54 -24.23 1.37
C ARG A 38 -7.03 -25.11 2.51
N PRO A 39 -7.58 -26.32 2.70
CA PRO A 39 -7.06 -27.25 3.70
C PRO A 39 -5.54 -27.47 3.53
N GLY A 40 -4.76 -27.11 4.55
CA GLY A 40 -3.29 -27.19 4.55
C GLY A 40 -2.54 -25.92 4.12
N VAL A 41 -3.22 -24.91 3.56
CA VAL A 41 -2.62 -23.62 3.17
C VAL A 41 -3.28 -22.49 3.94
N GLY A 42 -2.54 -21.91 4.89
CA GLY A 42 -3.01 -20.77 5.69
C GLY A 42 -3.10 -19.49 4.87
N TYR A 43 -3.82 -18.49 5.38
CA TYR A 43 -3.88 -17.15 4.75
C TYR A 43 -2.55 -16.38 4.81
N ARG A 44 -1.62 -16.85 5.65
CA ARG A 44 -0.29 -16.24 5.85
C ARG A 44 0.80 -16.91 5.00
N ASP A 45 0.42 -17.88 4.16
CA ASP A 45 1.35 -18.58 3.28
C ASP A 45 1.84 -17.65 2.16
N PHE A 46 3.15 -17.44 2.07
CA PHE A 46 3.73 -16.45 1.16
C PHE A 46 3.59 -16.84 -0.31
N ASP A 47 3.69 -18.13 -0.64
CA ASP A 47 3.53 -18.61 -2.01
C ASP A 47 2.08 -18.43 -2.48
N ALA A 48 1.09 -18.72 -1.63
CA ALA A 48 -0.31 -18.49 -1.91
C ALA A 48 -0.64 -17.00 -2.07
N LEU A 49 -0.07 -16.14 -1.23
CA LEU A 49 -0.22 -14.69 -1.35
C LEU A 49 0.39 -14.17 -2.65
N LEU A 50 1.63 -14.54 -2.96
CA LEU A 50 2.30 -14.15 -4.21
C LEU A 50 1.55 -14.65 -5.44
N SER A 51 1.02 -15.88 -5.40
CA SER A 51 0.21 -16.42 -6.48
C SER A 51 -1.09 -15.64 -6.67
N ALA A 52 -1.75 -15.20 -5.60
CA ALA A 52 -2.97 -14.41 -5.70
C ALA A 52 -2.70 -13.02 -6.30
N TYR A 53 -1.63 -12.34 -5.88
CA TYR A 53 -1.21 -11.06 -6.47
C TYR A 53 -0.79 -11.21 -7.92
N ALA A 54 0.00 -12.25 -8.25
CA ALA A 54 0.40 -12.56 -9.61
C ALA A 54 -0.82 -12.77 -10.52
N HIS A 55 -1.85 -13.48 -10.04
CA HIS A 55 -3.08 -13.72 -10.78
C HIS A 55 -3.81 -12.41 -11.10
N THR A 56 -4.07 -11.60 -10.08
CA THR A 56 -4.78 -10.31 -10.22
C THR A 56 -4.03 -9.38 -11.16
N THR A 57 -2.71 -9.23 -10.98
CA THR A 57 -1.89 -8.37 -11.84
C THR A 57 -1.88 -8.86 -13.29
N ARG A 58 -1.69 -10.16 -13.51
CA ARG A 58 -1.72 -10.74 -14.87
C ARG A 58 -3.07 -10.49 -15.54
N ARG A 59 -4.19 -10.62 -14.81
CA ARG A 59 -5.52 -10.33 -15.34
C ARG A 59 -5.64 -8.87 -15.77
N GLN A 60 -5.22 -7.93 -14.93
CA GLN A 60 -5.32 -6.50 -15.23
C GLN A 60 -4.46 -6.11 -16.45
N VAL A 61 -3.24 -6.64 -16.54
CA VAL A 61 -2.35 -6.45 -17.70
C VAL A 61 -2.96 -7.06 -18.96
N ALA A 62 -3.47 -8.29 -18.89
CA ALA A 62 -4.10 -8.96 -20.04
C ALA A 62 -5.37 -8.23 -20.51
N ALA A 63 -6.17 -7.70 -19.58
CA ALA A 63 -7.35 -6.92 -19.89
C ALA A 63 -7.00 -5.58 -20.56
N ALA A 64 -5.97 -4.89 -20.08
CA ALA A 64 -5.45 -3.67 -20.71
C ALA A 64 -4.88 -3.96 -22.12
N ALA A 65 -4.09 -5.02 -22.26
CA ALA A 65 -3.54 -5.45 -23.55
C ALA A 65 -4.63 -5.83 -24.57
N THR A 66 -5.69 -6.51 -24.12
CA THR A 66 -6.83 -6.87 -24.98
C THR A 66 -7.58 -5.63 -25.47
N ARG A 67 -7.74 -4.60 -24.62
CA ARG A 67 -8.36 -3.33 -25.02
C ARG A 67 -7.47 -2.49 -25.96
N ALA A 68 -6.16 -2.62 -25.85
CA ALA A 68 -5.20 -2.00 -26.74
C ALA A 68 -5.24 -2.58 -28.17
N GLY A 69 -5.53 -3.88 -28.30
CA GLY A 69 -5.60 -4.56 -29.60
C GLY A 69 -4.28 -4.45 -30.36
N THR A 70 -4.32 -3.85 -31.55
CA THR A 70 -3.15 -3.65 -32.42
C THR A 70 -2.65 -2.20 -32.46
N SER A 71 -3.20 -1.32 -31.61
CA SER A 71 -2.78 0.09 -31.55
C SER A 71 -1.34 0.21 -31.05
N GLY A 72 -0.64 1.27 -31.49
CA GLY A 72 0.67 1.62 -30.94
C GLY A 72 0.57 1.98 -29.45
N ALA A 73 1.68 1.90 -28.72
CA ALA A 73 1.70 2.11 -27.26
C ALA A 73 1.07 3.45 -26.84
N ASP A 74 1.45 4.56 -27.49
CA ASP A 74 0.93 5.90 -27.15
C ASP A 74 -0.57 6.04 -27.42
N GLU A 75 -1.06 5.43 -28.50
CA GLU A 75 -2.48 5.42 -28.86
C GLU A 75 -3.29 4.56 -27.89
N ALA A 76 -2.76 3.37 -27.53
CA ALA A 76 -3.38 2.50 -26.54
C ALA A 76 -3.43 3.14 -25.14
N MET A 77 -2.37 3.85 -24.74
CA MET A 77 -2.29 4.56 -23.46
C MET A 77 -3.23 5.76 -23.43
N SER A 78 -3.27 6.57 -24.49
CA SER A 78 -4.19 7.71 -24.57
C SER A 78 -5.66 7.28 -24.57
N ARG A 79 -5.99 6.12 -25.13
CA ARG A 79 -7.36 5.58 -25.18
C ARG A 79 -7.88 5.11 -23.82
N ASP A 80 -7.05 4.47 -23.01
CA ASP A 80 -7.46 3.89 -21.72
C ASP A 80 -6.37 3.98 -20.66
N MET A 81 -5.94 5.22 -20.37
CA MET A 81 -4.89 5.50 -19.39
C MET A 81 -5.23 4.94 -17.99
N VAL A 82 -6.51 4.92 -17.63
CA VAL A 82 -6.98 4.46 -16.32
C VAL A 82 -6.65 2.97 -16.13
N ALA A 83 -6.92 2.13 -17.13
CA ALA A 83 -6.57 0.73 -17.08
C ALA A 83 -5.07 0.47 -16.97
N TRP A 84 -4.27 1.22 -17.73
CA TRP A 84 -2.82 1.09 -17.69
C TRP A 84 -2.23 1.49 -16.35
N ILE A 85 -2.72 2.58 -15.75
CA ILE A 85 -2.33 2.99 -14.40
C ILE A 85 -2.74 1.92 -13.39
N LYS A 86 -3.93 1.32 -13.51
CA LYS A 86 -4.39 0.25 -12.62
C LYS A 86 -3.48 -0.98 -12.71
N ALA A 87 -3.19 -1.44 -13.93
CA ALA A 87 -2.28 -2.56 -14.17
C ALA A 87 -0.85 -2.29 -13.66
N ALA A 88 -0.35 -1.06 -13.86
CA ALA A 88 0.95 -0.64 -13.33
C ALA A 88 0.98 -0.66 -11.80
N LYS A 89 -0.07 -0.15 -11.13
CA LYS A 89 -0.20 -0.21 -9.67
C LYS A 89 -0.23 -1.64 -9.14
N ALA A 90 -1.00 -2.54 -9.77
CA ALA A 90 -1.02 -3.95 -9.40
C ALA A 90 0.34 -4.63 -9.59
N HIS A 91 1.06 -4.29 -10.66
CA HIS A 91 2.42 -4.77 -10.88
C HIS A 91 3.38 -4.29 -9.79
N CYS A 92 3.38 -3.00 -9.47
CA CYS A 92 4.20 -2.46 -8.38
C CYS A 92 3.85 -3.12 -7.04
N ALA A 93 2.57 -3.34 -6.74
CA ALA A 93 2.15 -4.01 -5.51
C ALA A 93 2.68 -5.45 -5.41
N TYR A 94 2.59 -6.22 -6.51
CA TYR A 94 3.18 -7.56 -6.57
C TYR A 94 4.71 -7.54 -6.37
N VAL A 95 5.42 -6.60 -7.02
CA VAL A 95 6.88 -6.50 -6.91
C VAL A 95 7.32 -6.09 -5.50
N VAL A 96 6.61 -5.18 -4.86
CA VAL A 96 6.86 -4.80 -3.46
C VAL A 96 6.70 -6.02 -2.55
N LEU A 97 5.62 -6.80 -2.72
CA LEU A 97 5.41 -8.02 -1.93
C LEU A 97 6.51 -9.06 -2.18
N LEU A 98 6.87 -9.31 -3.45
CA LEU A 98 7.94 -10.24 -3.83
C LEU A 98 9.27 -9.86 -3.17
N ASN A 99 9.68 -8.60 -3.33
CA ASN A 99 10.92 -8.10 -2.76
C ASN A 99 10.90 -8.15 -1.23
N PHE A 100 9.73 -7.92 -0.59
CA PHE A 100 9.61 -7.97 0.85
C PHE A 100 9.77 -9.41 1.38
N VAL A 101 9.13 -10.39 0.73
CA VAL A 101 9.31 -11.82 1.05
C VAL A 101 10.77 -12.22 0.91
N ASP A 102 11.41 -11.87 -0.21
CA ASP A 102 12.81 -12.21 -0.48
C ASP A 102 13.77 -11.55 0.52
N ALA A 103 13.57 -10.27 0.82
CA ALA A 103 14.40 -9.53 1.78
C ALA A 103 14.29 -10.10 3.20
N VAL A 104 13.08 -10.51 3.63
CA VAL A 104 12.89 -11.15 4.93
C VAL A 104 13.50 -12.55 4.94
N ALA A 105 13.37 -13.32 3.85
CA ALA A 105 14.01 -14.63 3.74
C ALA A 105 15.55 -14.54 3.86
N GLU A 106 16.17 -13.55 3.22
CA GLU A 106 17.61 -13.30 3.31
C GLU A 106 18.04 -12.86 4.72
N SER A 107 17.21 -12.06 5.40
CA SER A 107 17.52 -11.53 6.73
C SER A 107 17.43 -12.59 7.84
N LYS A 108 16.70 -13.70 7.65
CA LYS A 108 16.51 -14.74 8.69
C LYS A 108 17.82 -15.28 9.26
N SER A 109 18.88 -15.35 8.46
CA SER A 109 20.21 -15.82 8.90
C SER A 109 20.92 -14.85 9.86
N ARG A 110 20.51 -13.57 9.88
CA ARG A 110 21.15 -12.48 10.63
C ARG A 110 20.38 -12.11 11.90
N VAL A 111 19.18 -12.63 12.10
CA VAL A 111 18.27 -12.22 13.18
C VAL A 111 17.87 -13.41 14.06
N SER A 112 17.37 -13.11 15.26
CA SER A 112 16.82 -14.14 16.14
C SER A 112 15.56 -14.77 15.54
N GLY A 113 15.24 -16.00 15.95
CA GLY A 113 13.99 -16.65 15.53
C GLY A 113 12.73 -15.86 15.91
N ALA A 114 12.76 -15.18 17.06
CA ALA A 114 11.65 -14.31 17.50
C ALA A 114 11.49 -13.10 16.56
N THR A 115 12.60 -12.43 16.22
CA THR A 115 12.60 -11.31 15.27
C THR A 115 12.14 -11.75 13.88
N SER A 116 12.60 -12.90 13.40
CA SER A 116 12.16 -13.47 12.13
C SER A 116 10.65 -13.72 12.11
N ALA A 117 10.07 -14.20 13.21
CA ALA A 117 8.63 -14.45 13.29
C ALA A 117 7.83 -13.13 13.24
N VAL A 118 8.32 -12.06 13.87
CA VAL A 118 7.70 -10.73 13.78
C VAL A 118 7.80 -10.18 12.35
N MET A 119 8.94 -10.34 11.68
CA MET A 119 9.09 -9.95 10.27
C MET A 119 8.14 -10.73 9.36
N ASP A 120 7.99 -12.04 9.55
CA ASP A 120 7.04 -12.87 8.78
C ASP A 120 5.59 -12.37 8.97
N ARG A 121 5.21 -12.00 10.20
CA ARG A 121 3.90 -11.39 10.48
C ARG A 121 3.72 -10.04 9.78
N LEU A 122 4.76 -9.22 9.69
CA LEU A 122 4.71 -7.93 8.99
C LEU A 122 4.50 -8.11 7.49
N VAL A 123 5.18 -9.07 6.87
CA VAL A 123 4.96 -9.41 5.45
C VAL A 123 3.52 -9.86 5.22
N ALA A 124 3.03 -10.78 6.07
CA ALA A 124 1.65 -11.26 5.98
C ALA A 124 0.63 -10.11 6.19
N LEU A 125 0.86 -9.22 7.16
CA LEU A 125 0.00 -8.07 7.40
C LEU A 125 -0.01 -7.13 6.19
N HIS A 126 1.15 -6.80 5.63
CA HIS A 126 1.24 -5.94 4.45
C HIS A 126 0.45 -6.52 3.27
N ALA A 127 0.63 -7.82 2.98
CA ALA A 127 -0.07 -8.51 1.91
C ALA A 127 -1.58 -8.53 2.15
N LEU A 128 -2.03 -8.96 3.34
CA LEU A 128 -3.46 -9.11 3.61
C LEU A 128 -4.18 -7.77 3.73
N ALA A 129 -3.56 -6.76 4.33
CA ALA A 129 -4.15 -5.42 4.45
C ALA A 129 -4.28 -4.75 3.07
N THR A 130 -3.23 -4.78 2.24
CA THR A 130 -3.30 -4.21 0.89
C THR A 130 -4.26 -4.99 -0.02
N MET A 131 -4.41 -6.29 0.19
CA MET A 131 -5.42 -7.12 -0.48
C MET A 131 -6.83 -6.72 -0.06
N ASP A 132 -7.08 -6.41 1.22
CA ASP A 132 -8.39 -5.96 1.70
C ASP A 132 -8.77 -4.57 1.14
N ASP A 133 -7.81 -3.63 1.10
CA ASP A 133 -8.01 -2.31 0.51
C ASP A 133 -8.41 -2.38 -0.98
N HIS A 134 -7.89 -3.38 -1.70
CA HIS A 134 -8.12 -3.59 -3.14
C HIS A 134 -8.96 -4.84 -3.41
N MET A 135 -9.76 -5.29 -2.45
CA MET A 135 -10.45 -6.59 -2.49
C MET A 135 -11.32 -6.78 -3.74
N GLY A 136 -11.88 -5.69 -4.28
CA GLY A 136 -12.66 -5.71 -5.52
C GLY A 136 -11.89 -6.33 -6.69
N ASP A 137 -10.59 -6.07 -6.78
CA ASP A 137 -9.74 -6.61 -7.84
C ASP A 137 -9.49 -8.12 -7.65
N PHE A 138 -9.45 -8.62 -6.42
CA PHE A 138 -9.22 -10.05 -6.16
C PHE A 138 -10.48 -10.91 -6.34
N ILE A 139 -11.67 -10.31 -6.18
CA ILE A 139 -12.96 -11.00 -6.29
C ILE A 139 -13.54 -10.95 -7.71
N GLU A 140 -13.16 -9.97 -8.54
CA GLU A 140 -13.79 -9.69 -9.85
C GLU A 140 -13.91 -10.91 -10.79
N ASP A 141 -12.95 -11.83 -10.76
CA ASP A 141 -12.95 -13.07 -11.56
C ASP A 141 -13.25 -14.33 -10.74
N GLY A 142 -13.61 -14.18 -9.48
CA GLY A 142 -13.85 -15.27 -8.54
C GLY A 142 -12.60 -16.01 -8.08
N HIS A 143 -11.39 -15.50 -8.34
CA HIS A 143 -10.15 -16.10 -7.86
C HIS A 143 -10.12 -16.13 -6.33
N VAL A 144 -10.46 -15.00 -5.69
CA VAL A 144 -10.78 -14.94 -4.25
C VAL A 144 -12.29 -14.91 -4.07
N THR A 145 -12.83 -15.83 -3.29
CA THR A 145 -14.26 -15.90 -2.98
C THR A 145 -14.65 -14.89 -1.90
N ALA A 146 -15.93 -14.50 -1.85
CA ALA A 146 -16.45 -13.62 -0.79
C ALA A 146 -16.23 -14.19 0.63
N VAL A 147 -16.26 -15.52 0.78
CA VAL A 147 -15.98 -16.19 2.06
C VAL A 147 -14.51 -16.02 2.45
N GLN A 148 -13.59 -16.25 1.50
CA GLN A 148 -12.15 -16.00 1.72
C GLN A 148 -11.88 -14.53 2.04
N ALA A 149 -12.56 -13.59 1.37
CA ALA A 149 -12.43 -12.16 1.66
C ALA A 149 -12.84 -11.81 3.10
N GLY A 150 -13.95 -12.40 3.60
CA GLY A 150 -14.34 -12.27 5.00
C GLY A 150 -13.30 -12.82 5.97
N ALA A 151 -12.71 -13.96 5.65
CA ALA A 151 -11.65 -14.56 6.45
C ALA A 151 -10.35 -13.74 6.46
N ILE A 152 -9.96 -13.18 5.30
CA ILE A 152 -8.80 -12.29 5.17
C ILE A 152 -8.92 -11.08 6.11
N ARG A 153 -10.09 -10.46 6.19
CA ARG A 153 -10.34 -9.36 7.16
C ARG A 153 -10.16 -9.80 8.61
N GLY A 154 -10.64 -10.99 8.95
CA GLY A 154 -10.44 -11.57 10.27
C GLY A 154 -8.95 -11.78 10.59
N GLU A 155 -8.19 -12.28 9.62
CA GLU A 155 -6.74 -12.49 9.76
C GLU A 155 -5.96 -11.17 9.89
N VAL A 156 -6.36 -10.11 9.18
CA VAL A 156 -5.75 -8.77 9.37
C VAL A 156 -5.92 -8.31 10.82
N VAL A 157 -7.12 -8.45 11.39
CA VAL A 157 -7.38 -8.07 12.79
C VAL A 157 -6.56 -8.93 13.76
N ALA A 158 -6.43 -10.24 13.49
CA ALA A 158 -5.61 -11.14 14.30
C ALA A 158 -4.12 -10.75 14.25
N LEU A 159 -3.58 -10.48 13.06
CA LEU A 159 -2.20 -10.05 12.87
C LEU A 159 -1.90 -8.71 13.55
N LEU A 160 -2.82 -7.74 13.48
CA LEU A 160 -2.70 -6.48 14.20
C LEU A 160 -2.65 -6.67 15.73
N ALA A 161 -3.42 -7.63 16.26
CA ALA A 161 -3.36 -7.96 17.69
C ALA A 161 -2.03 -8.64 18.06
N GLU A 162 -1.52 -9.53 17.22
CA GLU A 162 -0.23 -10.20 17.40
C GLU A 162 0.96 -9.25 17.32
N LEU A 163 0.92 -8.24 16.46
CA LEU A 163 2.00 -7.26 16.26
C LEU A 163 1.97 -6.07 17.22
N ARG A 164 0.80 -5.79 17.83
CA ARG A 164 0.64 -4.69 18.79
C ARG A 164 1.71 -4.63 19.90
N PRO A 165 2.08 -5.74 20.59
CA PRO A 165 3.09 -5.67 21.64
C PRO A 165 4.50 -5.31 21.11
N ASP A 166 4.80 -5.66 19.86
CA ASP A 166 6.11 -5.40 19.23
C ASP A 166 6.15 -4.03 18.52
N ALA A 167 5.03 -3.31 18.44
CA ALA A 167 4.91 -2.09 17.63
C ALA A 167 5.91 -1.00 18.02
N ALA A 168 6.13 -0.77 19.31
CA ALA A 168 7.12 0.20 19.80
C ALA A 168 8.55 -0.23 19.40
N ALA A 169 8.92 -1.50 19.65
CA ALA A 169 10.23 -2.01 19.30
C ALA A 169 10.50 -1.99 17.78
N LEU A 170 9.47 -2.19 16.96
CA LEU A 170 9.57 -2.10 15.51
C LEU A 170 9.88 -0.67 15.04
N VAL A 171 9.21 0.35 15.61
CA VAL A 171 9.51 1.74 15.24
C VAL A 171 10.85 2.22 15.83
N ASP A 172 11.20 1.75 17.03
CA ASP A 172 12.50 2.02 17.66
C ASP A 172 13.66 1.44 16.83
N SER A 173 13.42 0.35 16.10
CA SER A 173 14.44 -0.27 15.24
C SER A 173 14.90 0.62 14.07
N PHE A 174 14.15 1.67 13.74
CA PHE A 174 14.59 2.68 12.76
C PHE A 174 15.75 3.54 13.28
N ALA A 175 16.00 3.52 14.59
CA ALA A 175 17.09 4.25 15.26
C ALA A 175 17.14 5.74 14.85
N LEU A 176 15.96 6.38 14.81
CA LEU A 176 15.83 7.80 14.51
C LEU A 176 16.01 8.61 15.79
N ASP A 177 17.01 9.50 15.81
CA ASP A 177 17.16 10.43 16.93
C ASP A 177 16.01 11.44 16.98
N ASP A 178 15.64 11.87 18.20
CA ASP A 178 14.64 12.90 18.45
C ASP A 178 14.89 14.19 17.63
N TYR A 179 16.16 14.52 17.36
CA TYR A 179 16.53 15.65 16.52
C TYR A 179 16.04 15.50 15.07
N PHE A 180 16.19 14.30 14.49
CA PHE A 180 15.71 14.02 13.13
C PHE A 180 14.20 13.82 13.09
N LEU A 181 13.63 13.23 14.13
CA LEU A 181 12.18 13.03 14.23
C LEU A 181 11.43 14.36 14.40
N ASN A 182 12.04 15.31 15.12
CA ASN A 182 11.54 16.67 15.34
C ASN A 182 10.04 16.71 15.67
N SER A 183 9.61 15.84 16.59
CA SER A 183 8.21 15.67 16.96
C SER A 183 8.08 15.51 18.48
N SER A 184 7.32 16.40 19.12
CA SER A 184 6.98 16.29 20.55
C SER A 184 6.10 15.07 20.85
N LEU A 185 5.27 14.62 19.91
CA LEU A 185 4.45 13.41 20.04
C LEU A 185 5.26 12.11 19.88
N GLY A 186 6.33 12.15 19.10
CA GLY A 186 7.17 10.99 18.79
C GLY A 186 8.39 10.84 19.71
N ALA A 187 8.49 11.64 20.76
CA ALA A 187 9.66 11.67 21.63
C ALA A 187 10.01 10.27 22.20
N SER A 188 11.29 9.90 22.13
CA SER A 188 11.80 8.60 22.58
C SER A 188 11.65 8.33 24.08
N ASP A 189 11.55 9.38 24.90
CA ASP A 189 11.32 9.27 26.35
C ASP A 189 9.84 9.05 26.73
N GLY A 190 8.92 9.22 25.77
CA GLY A 190 7.48 9.11 25.99
C GLY A 190 6.87 10.28 26.78
N ASP A 191 7.62 11.34 27.11
CA ASP A 191 7.11 12.51 27.84
C ASP A 191 6.46 13.53 26.90
N VAL A 192 5.42 13.06 26.22
CA VAL A 192 4.74 13.78 25.13
C VAL A 192 4.13 15.11 25.60
N TYR A 193 3.44 15.10 26.74
CA TYR A 193 2.67 16.26 27.18
C TYR A 193 3.55 17.41 27.65
N THR A 194 4.65 17.12 28.34
CA THR A 194 5.60 18.14 28.79
C THR A 194 6.27 18.80 27.59
N ARG A 195 6.78 18.00 26.64
CA ARG A 195 7.43 18.54 25.43
C ARG A 195 6.47 19.35 24.57
N LEU A 196 5.22 18.89 24.40
CA LEU A 196 4.21 19.64 23.67
C LEU A 196 3.91 20.99 24.35
N TYR A 197 3.82 20.99 25.68
CA TYR A 197 3.62 22.23 26.44
C TYR A 197 4.79 23.20 26.26
N GLU A 198 6.03 22.74 26.37
CA GLU A 198 7.23 23.55 26.18
C GLU A 198 7.32 24.12 24.76
N GLU A 199 7.04 23.31 23.74
CA GLU A 199 7.05 23.73 22.33
C GLU A 199 5.99 24.81 22.06
N VAL A 200 4.79 24.64 22.62
CA VAL A 200 3.72 25.65 22.52
C VAL A 200 4.13 26.93 23.26
N GLN A 201 4.77 26.83 24.42
CA GLN A 201 5.21 28.02 25.17
C GLN A 201 6.31 28.81 24.44
N ASP A 202 7.25 28.14 23.76
CA ASP A 202 8.32 28.82 23.02
C ASP A 202 7.83 29.47 21.71
N ALA A 203 6.65 29.08 21.22
CA ALA A 203 6.08 29.64 20.00
C ALA A 203 6.04 31.18 20.05
N PRO A 204 6.50 31.87 18.99
CA PRO A 204 6.68 33.33 18.99
C PRO A 204 5.38 34.09 19.28
N PHE A 205 4.24 33.49 18.96
CA PHE A 205 2.92 34.06 19.23
C PHE A 205 2.56 34.10 20.73
N ASN A 206 3.08 33.15 21.52
CA ASN A 206 2.75 33.00 22.94
C ASN A 206 3.69 33.81 23.86
N LYS A 207 4.70 34.49 23.30
CA LYS A 207 5.63 35.35 24.04
C LYS A 207 4.97 36.62 24.61
N SER A 208 3.77 36.97 24.16
CA SER A 208 2.99 38.10 24.65
C SER A 208 1.56 37.68 24.95
N HIS A 209 1.02 38.12 26.08
CA HIS A 209 -0.39 37.95 26.42
C HIS A 209 -1.33 38.71 25.47
N VAL A 210 -0.84 39.79 24.84
CA VAL A 210 -1.60 40.56 23.86
C VAL A 210 -1.15 40.12 22.47
N PRO A 211 -2.04 39.53 21.64
CA PRO A 211 -1.66 39.10 20.31
C PRO A 211 -1.37 40.30 19.41
N PRO A 212 -0.45 40.16 18.45
CA PRO A 212 -0.17 41.21 17.47
C PRO A 212 -1.46 41.58 16.71
N GLY A 213 -1.71 42.90 16.55
CA GLY A 213 -2.91 43.41 15.89
C GLY A 213 -4.16 43.50 16.78
N TYR A 214 -4.08 43.17 18.08
CA TYR A 214 -5.22 43.27 19.00
C TYR A 214 -5.85 44.67 19.02
N ALA A 215 -5.05 45.73 19.19
CA ALA A 215 -5.56 47.11 19.30
C ALA A 215 -6.27 47.59 18.02
N GLU A 216 -5.75 47.23 16.85
CA GLU A 216 -6.22 47.70 15.55
C GLU A 216 -7.42 46.90 15.03
N LEU A 217 -7.41 45.58 15.19
CA LEU A 217 -8.37 44.68 14.54
C LEU A 217 -9.46 44.16 15.49
N LEU A 218 -9.12 43.91 16.76
CA LEU A 218 -10.00 43.22 17.71
C LEU A 218 -10.60 44.19 18.74
N HIS A 219 -9.78 45.03 19.37
CA HIS A 219 -10.20 45.92 20.45
C HIS A 219 -11.34 46.86 20.04
N ALA A 220 -11.22 47.51 18.88
CA ALA A 220 -12.25 48.40 18.36
C ALA A 220 -13.58 47.68 18.03
N ARG A 221 -13.54 46.39 17.65
CA ARG A 221 -14.75 45.59 17.34
C ARG A 221 -15.40 45.02 18.59
N LEU A 222 -14.60 44.59 19.57
CA LEU A 222 -15.09 44.09 20.86
C LEU A 222 -15.77 45.21 21.67
N ILE A 223 -15.21 46.43 21.66
CA ILE A 223 -15.80 47.58 22.35
C ILE A 223 -17.05 48.11 21.62
N LYS A 224 -17.05 48.17 20.28
CA LYS A 224 -18.24 48.60 19.51
C LYS A 224 -19.40 47.60 19.61
N GLY A 225 -19.13 46.32 19.84
CA GLY A 225 -20.14 45.28 20.05
C GLY A 225 -20.80 45.29 21.43
N ALA A 226 -20.13 45.83 22.46
CA ALA A 226 -20.63 45.88 23.83
C ALA A 226 -21.81 46.85 24.05
N GLY A 227 -22.10 47.73 23.07
CA GLY A 227 -23.11 48.79 23.19
C GLY A 227 -24.42 48.60 22.41
N ARG A 228 -24.67 47.45 21.78
CA ARG A 228 -25.92 47.22 21.02
C ARG A 228 -26.49 45.81 21.22
N SER A 229 -26.87 45.48 22.46
CA SER A 229 -28.00 44.57 22.64
C SER A 229 -29.27 45.38 22.46
N LYS A 230 -30.03 45.12 21.38
CA LYS A 230 -31.43 45.56 21.28
C LYS A 230 -32.29 44.47 21.93
N LEU A 231 -32.45 44.58 23.24
CA LEU A 231 -33.60 44.05 23.97
C LEU A 231 -34.21 45.23 24.74
#